data_AF-R6W6K4-F1
#
_entry.id   AF-R6W6K4-F1
#
_cell.length_a   1.000
_cell.length_b   1.000
_cell.length_c   1.000
_cell.angle_alpha   90.00
_cell.angle_beta   90.00
_cell.angle_gamma   90.00
#
_symmetry.space_group_name_H-M   'P 1'
#
loop_
_entity.id
_entity.type
_entity.pdbx_description
1 polymer ?
#
loop_
_entity_poly.entity_id
_entity_poly.type
_entity_poly.pdbx_seq_one_letter_code
_entity_poly.pdbx_strand_id
1 'polypeptide(L)' 'MESIWTENALLPYFETLKGDTKTDVLIIGGGIAGLMCAYFLEEKGIDTEPKKLFTAR' A
#
# COMPACT_ATOMS: atom_id res chain seq x y z
N MET A 1 -7.62 27.15 5.45
CA MET A 1 -7.45 26.61 4.10
C MET A 1 -7.52 25.11 4.25
N GLU A 2 -8.59 24.50 3.75
CA GLU A 2 -8.72 23.04 3.72
C GLU A 2 -7.70 22.46 2.73
N SER A 3 -7.20 21.26 2.99
CA SER A 3 -6.26 20.60 2.08
C SER A 3 -7.01 20.12 0.83
N ILE A 4 -6.46 20.37 -0.36
CA ILE A 4 -7.00 19.82 -1.62
C ILE A 4 -7.15 18.28 -1.58
N TRP A 5 -6.33 17.64 -0.74
CA TRP A 5 -6.32 16.18 -0.55
C TRP A 5 -7.48 15.68 0.29
N THR A 6 -8.09 16.53 1.12
CA THR A 6 -9.24 16.17 1.95
C THR A 6 -10.55 16.75 1.41
N GLU A 7 -10.49 17.61 0.39
CA GLU A 7 -11.66 18.29 -0.16
C GLU A 7 -12.58 17.35 -0.95
N ASN A 8 -12.00 16.44 -1.74
CA ASN A 8 -12.78 15.54 -2.61
C ASN A 8 -12.31 14.07 -2.58
N ALA A 9 -11.23 13.75 -1.88
CA ALA A 9 -10.71 12.39 -1.85
C ALA A 9 -11.32 11.60 -0.70
N LEU A 10 -12.02 10.52 -1.02
CA LEU A 10 -12.35 9.48 -0.05
C LEU A 10 -11.12 8.59 0.13
N LEU A 11 -10.51 8.65 1.31
CA LEU A 11 -9.42 7.74 1.63
C LEU A 11 -9.96 6.31 1.75
N PRO A 12 -9.40 5.34 1.01
CA PRO A 12 -9.81 3.96 1.15
C PRO A 12 -9.49 3.46 2.55
N TYR A 13 -10.41 2.69 3.11
CA TYR A 13 -10.15 1.93 4.32
C TYR A 13 -9.47 0.61 3.96
N PHE A 14 -8.43 0.26 4.71
CA PHE A 14 -7.75 -1.03 4.60
C PHE A 14 -8.04 -1.86 5.84
N GLU A 15 -8.36 -3.14 5.63
CA GLU A 15 -8.55 -4.06 6.74
C GLU A 15 -7.27 -4.21 7.55
N THR A 16 -7.41 -4.32 8.87
CA THR A 16 -6.30 -4.69 9.75
C THR A 16 -5.82 -6.10 9.41
N LEU A 17 -4.50 -6.31 9.47
CA LEU A 17 -3.91 -7.64 9.36
C LEU A 17 -4.52 -8.56 10.44
N LYS A 18 -5.08 -9.69 10.02
CA LYS A 18 -5.69 -10.67 10.92
C LYS A 18 -4.72 -11.83 11.16
N GLY A 19 -4.37 -12.05 12.42
CA GLY A 19 -3.45 -13.11 12.82
C GLY A 19 -2.02 -12.87 12.35
N ASP A 20 -1.21 -13.93 12.42
CA ASP A 20 0.19 -13.88 12.02
C ASP A 20 0.33 -14.22 10.53
N THR A 21 1.18 -13.48 9.83
CA THR A 21 1.56 -13.76 8.44
C THR A 21 3.07 -13.86 8.31
N LYS A 22 3.54 -14.65 7.36
CA LYS A 22 4.95 -14.77 7.01
C LYS A 22 5.13 -14.36 5.55
N THR A 23 6.02 -13.41 5.34
CA THR A 23 6.41 -12.92 4.01
C THR A 23 7.91 -12.72 3.99
N ASP A 24 8.50 -12.78 2.81
CA ASP A 24 9.91 -12.45 2.60
C ASP A 24 10.13 -10.92 2.67
N VAL A 25 9.12 -10.14 2.24
CA VAL A 25 9.16 -8.67 2.27
C VAL A 25 7.84 -8.10 2.79
N LEU A 26 7.95 -7.29 3.85
CA LEU A 26 6.84 -6.56 4.46
C LEU A 26 7.06 -5.05 4.30
N ILE A 27 6.06 -4.35 3.74
CA ILE A 27 6.07 -2.88 3.64
C ILE A 27 5.16 -2.29 4.71
N ILE A 28 5.69 -1.40 5.54
CA ILE A 28 4.94 -0.73 6.61
C ILE A 28 4.68 0.73 6.19
N GLY A 29 3.41 1.05 5.94
CA GLY A 29 2.92 2.38 5.55
C GLY A 29 2.54 2.48 4.06
N GLY A 30 1.30 2.89 3.80
CA GLY A 30 0.72 3.01 2.45
C GLY A 30 0.83 4.40 1.81
N GLY A 31 1.81 5.21 2.22
CA GLY A 31 2.08 6.51 1.60
C GLY A 31 2.83 6.38 0.27
N ILE A 32 3.15 7.51 -0.37
CA ILE A 32 3.85 7.53 -1.67
C ILE A 32 5.16 6.73 -1.66
N ALA A 33 5.93 6.79 -0.57
CA ALA A 33 7.17 6.03 -0.45
C ALA A 33 6.94 4.51 -0.41
N GLY A 34 5.95 4.05 0.37
CA GLY A 34 5.61 2.63 0.45
C GLY A 34 5.08 2.09 -0.88
N LEU A 35 4.28 2.88 -1.59
CA LEU A 35 3.81 2.55 -2.93
C LEU A 35 4.97 2.41 -3.93
N MET A 36 5.91 3.36 -3.92
CA MET A 36 7.09 3.31 -4.78
C MET A 36 7.99 2.12 -4.47
N CYS A 37 8.16 1.79 -3.18
CA CYS A 37 8.90 0.60 -2.76
C CYS A 37 8.29 -0.68 -3.37
N ALA A 38 6.98 -0.89 -3.23
CA ALA A 38 6.37 -2.11 -3.77
C ALA A 38 6.40 -2.14 -5.30
N TYR A 39 6.16 -1.01 -5.97
CA TYR A 39 6.27 -0.91 -7.43
C TYR A 39 7.66 -1.37 -7.94
N PHE A 40 8.74 -0.83 -7.38
CA PHE A 40 10.09 -1.19 -7.82
C PHE A 40 10.53 -2.60 -7.40
N LEU A 41 9.95 -3.15 -6.32
CA LEU A 41 10.18 -4.54 -5.92
C LEU A 41 9.45 -5.51 -6.88
N GLU A 42 8.22 -5.19 -7.26
CA GLU A 42 7.45 -5.94 -8.23
C GLU A 42 8.12 -5.94 -9.61
N GLU A 43 8.64 -4.79 -10.08
CA GLU A 43 9.44 -4.72 -11.32
C GLU A 43 10.68 -5.62 -11.32
N LYS A 44 11.18 -5.97 -10.12
CA LYS A 44 12.32 -6.89 -9.95
C LYS A 44 11.88 -8.35 -9.73
N GLY A 45 10.58 -8.64 -9.82
CA GLY A 45 10.02 -9.97 -9.59
C GLY A 45 9.97 -10.38 -8.12
N ILE A 46 10.05 -9.41 -7.19
CA ILE A 46 9.96 -9.65 -5.75
C ILE A 46 8.53 -9.40 -5.30
N ASP A 47 7.90 -10.43 -4.74
CA ASP A 47 6.54 -10.36 -4.21
C ASP A 47 6.51 -9.59 -2.87
N THR A 48 5.49 -8.74 -2.69
CA THR A 48 5.36 -7.91 -1.49
C THR A 48 3.93 -7.96 -0.95
N GLU A 49 3.79 -7.96 0.38
CA GLU A 49 2.48 -7.84 1.05
C GLU A 49 2.30 -6.40 1.57
N PRO A 50 1.08 -5.81 1.51
CA PRO A 50 -0.19 -6.40 1.03
C PRO A 50 -0.47 -6.21 -0.47
N LYS A 51 -0.84 -7.30 -1.17
CA LYS A 51 -1.13 -7.31 -2.63
C LYS A 51 -2.32 -6.45 -3.07
N LYS A 52 -3.20 -6.07 -2.13
CA LYS A 52 -4.47 -5.38 -2.41
C LYS A 52 -4.35 -3.87 -2.66
N LEU A 53 -3.18 -3.25 -2.42
CA LEU A 53 -3.02 -1.80 -2.62
C LEU A 53 -2.72 -1.39 -4.07
N PHE A 54 -2.24 -2.31 -4.92
CA PHE A 54 -1.81 -2.00 -6.30
C PHE A 54 -2.88 -2.26 -7.36
N THR A 55 -4.00 -2.88 -6.98
CA THR A 55 -5.14 -3.15 -7.87
C THR A 55 -6.28 -2.16 -7.65
N ALA A 56 -5.97 -0.86 -7.71
CA ALA A 56 -6.97 0.14 -8.07
C ALA A 56 -7.04 0.17 -9.61
N ARG A 57 -7.85 -0.73 -10.17
CA ARG A 57 -8.45 -0.52 -11.49
C ARG A 57 -9.79 0.17 -11.32
#